data_AF-L7CCI1-F1
#
_entry.id   AF-L7CCI1-F1
#
_cell.length_a   1.000
_cell.length_b   1.000
_cell.length_c   1.000
_cell.angle_alpha   90.00
_cell.angle_beta   90.00
_cell.angle_gamma   90.00
#
_symmetry.space_group_name_H-M   'P 1'
#
loop_
_entity.id
_entity.type
_entity.pdbx_description
1 polymer ?
#
loop_
_entity_poly.entity_id
_entity_poly.type
_entity_poly.pdbx_seq_one_letter_code
_entity_poly.pdbx_strand_id
1 'polypeptide(L)'
;MAEESMAKVDQPAPKKDEPESLADHSVTIKSQILEKIGRPPRLHRVEVCRHHNGNYRVNIWEELEPIGEFSLSKRIHIGASYYLKVADSGEILHSNPPLKKRKNSK
;
A
#
# COMPACT_ATOMS: atom_id res chain seq x y z
N MET A 1 6.16 -46.64 -40.33
CA MET A 1 6.93 -45.37 -40.35
C MET A 1 6.52 -44.60 -39.10
N ALA A 2 7.49 -44.08 -38.37
CA ALA A 2 7.31 -43.32 -37.11
C ALA A 2 7.84 -41.88 -37.30
N GLU A 3 7.84 -41.07 -36.23
CA GLU A 3 7.94 -39.58 -36.23
C GLU A 3 6.70 -38.91 -36.87
N GLU A 4 6.13 -37.79 -36.37
CA GLU A 4 6.56 -36.66 -35.51
C GLU A 4 5.39 -36.24 -34.55
N SER A 5 5.50 -35.43 -33.47
CA SER A 5 6.63 -34.84 -32.72
C SER A 5 6.20 -34.27 -31.34
N MET A 6 7.14 -33.63 -30.63
CA MET A 6 6.99 -32.59 -29.57
C MET A 6 6.15 -32.89 -28.31
N ALA A 7 6.87 -33.28 -27.25
CA ALA A 7 6.46 -33.07 -25.87
C ALA A 7 6.27 -31.57 -25.57
N LYS A 8 5.07 -31.16 -25.15
CA LYS A 8 4.88 -29.88 -24.47
C LYS A 8 5.30 -30.03 -23.01
N VAL A 9 6.38 -29.34 -22.65
CA VAL A 9 6.78 -29.14 -21.26
C VAL A 9 5.64 -28.45 -20.53
N ASP A 10 5.01 -29.17 -19.59
CA ASP A 10 4.12 -28.58 -18.61
C ASP A 10 4.98 -27.73 -17.67
N GLN A 11 4.99 -26.41 -17.87
CA GLN A 11 5.58 -25.49 -16.91
C GLN A 11 4.64 -25.39 -15.71
N PRO A 12 5.01 -25.88 -14.52
CA PRO A 12 4.19 -25.66 -13.35
C PRO A 12 4.13 -24.16 -13.08
N ALA A 13 2.91 -23.61 -13.07
CA ALA A 13 2.68 -22.21 -12.74
C ALA A 13 3.34 -21.88 -11.39
N PRO A 14 4.01 -20.72 -11.25
CA PRO A 14 4.69 -20.37 -10.00
C PRO A 14 3.67 -20.33 -8.86
N LYS A 15 3.85 -21.22 -7.88
CA LYS A 15 3.00 -21.30 -6.70
C LYS A 15 3.00 -19.94 -6.00
N LYS A 16 1.81 -19.33 -5.88
CA LYS A 16 1.60 -18.09 -5.11
C LYS A 16 1.57 -18.40 -3.61
N ASP A 17 2.69 -18.87 -3.09
CA ASP A 17 2.91 -19.20 -1.69
C ASP A 17 3.37 -17.93 -0.92
N GLU A 18 2.56 -16.86 -0.96
CA GLU A 18 2.86 -15.63 -0.19
C GLU A 18 1.68 -14.65 0.12
N PRO A 19 0.37 -15.02 0.14
CA PRO A 19 -0.69 -14.06 0.46
C PRO A 19 -0.76 -13.68 1.95
N GLU A 20 -0.34 -14.56 2.87
CA GLU A 20 -0.49 -14.35 4.33
C GLU A 20 0.50 -13.31 4.86
N SER A 21 1.82 -13.53 4.71
CA SER A 21 2.85 -12.56 5.11
C SER A 21 2.65 -11.17 4.48
N LEU A 22 2.10 -11.10 3.25
CA LEU A 22 1.69 -9.85 2.62
C LEU A 22 0.60 -9.09 3.39
N ALA A 23 -0.41 -9.81 3.89
CA ALA A 23 -1.48 -9.22 4.68
C ALA A 23 -0.94 -8.66 6.00
N ASP A 24 -0.14 -9.45 6.72
CA ASP A 24 0.49 -9.10 8.00
C ASP A 24 1.39 -7.86 7.89
N HIS A 25 2.27 -7.81 6.89
CA HIS A 25 3.07 -6.62 6.60
C HIS A 25 2.18 -5.42 6.30
N SER A 26 1.12 -5.56 5.50
CA SER A 26 0.25 -4.43 5.15
C SER A 26 -0.49 -3.85 6.36
N VAL A 27 -0.91 -4.70 7.31
CA VAL A 27 -1.55 -4.29 8.57
C VAL A 27 -0.54 -3.59 9.47
N THR A 28 0.65 -4.18 9.63
CA THR A 28 1.72 -3.67 10.49
C THR A 28 2.26 -2.32 10.00
N ILE A 29 2.39 -2.14 8.68
CA ILE A 29 2.75 -0.85 8.05
C ILE A 29 1.66 0.21 8.25
N LYS A 30 0.37 -0.14 8.07
CA LYS A 30 -0.76 0.79 8.27
C LYS A 30 -0.78 1.34 9.70
N SER A 31 -0.64 0.47 10.70
CA SER A 31 -0.63 0.85 12.12
C SER A 31 0.55 1.78 12.45
N GLN A 32 1.77 1.40 12.08
CA GLN A 32 2.97 2.22 12.32
C GLN A 32 2.89 3.59 11.64
N ILE A 33 2.35 3.68 10.42
CA ILE A 33 2.18 4.97 9.73
C ILE A 33 1.18 5.85 10.48
N LEU A 34 0.00 5.34 10.83
CA LEU A 34 -1.04 6.13 11.50
C LEU A 34 -0.62 6.57 12.91
N GLU A 35 0.20 5.78 13.60
CA GLU A 35 0.85 6.17 14.85
C GLU A 35 1.85 7.32 14.65
N LYS A 36 2.78 7.18 13.69
CA LYS A 36 3.86 8.16 13.45
C LYS A 36 3.37 9.48 12.85
N ILE A 37 2.44 9.45 11.89
CA ILE A 37 1.91 10.67 11.23
C ILE A 37 0.69 11.25 11.95
N GLY A 38 0.06 10.48 12.85
CA GLY A 38 -1.26 10.75 13.41
C GLY A 38 -2.39 10.39 12.44
N ARG A 39 -3.58 10.04 12.94
CA ARG A 39 -4.75 9.80 12.08
C ARG A 39 -5.24 11.13 11.48
N PRO A 40 -5.24 11.32 10.14
CA PRO A 40 -5.80 12.52 9.54
C PRO A 40 -7.30 12.64 9.84
N PRO A 41 -7.83 13.86 10.06
CA PRO A 41 -9.23 14.05 10.46
C PRO A 41 -10.23 13.61 9.37
N ARG A 42 -9.80 13.59 8.09
CA ARG A 42 -10.60 13.17 6.93
C ARG A 42 -10.05 11.92 6.25
N LEU A 43 -9.40 11.04 7.02
CA LEU A 43 -8.84 9.79 6.50
C LEU A 43 -9.95 8.90 5.91
N HIS A 44 -9.90 8.70 4.58
CA HIS A 44 -10.77 7.79 3.86
C HIS A 44 -10.21 6.36 3.92
N ARG A 45 -8.95 6.14 3.49
CA ARG A 45 -8.26 4.84 3.58
C ARG A 45 -6.74 4.99 3.58
N VAL A 46 -6.06 3.96 4.08
CA VAL A 46 -4.61 3.76 3.88
C VAL A 46 -4.41 2.59 2.93
N GLU A 47 -3.79 2.86 1.79
CA GLU A 47 -3.49 1.90 0.74
C GLU A 47 -2.01 1.58 0.78
N VAL A 48 -1.65 0.29 0.84
CA VAL A 48 -0.27 -0.19 0.91
C VAL A 48 -0.01 -1.11 -0.28
N CYS A 49 0.97 -0.76 -1.10
CA CYS A 49 1.41 -1.52 -2.27
C CYS A 49 2.84 -2.01 -2.06
N ARG A 50 3.08 -3.33 -2.08
CA ARG A 50 4.45 -3.88 -2.07
C ARG A 50 5.11 -3.64 -3.42
N HIS A 51 6.36 -3.22 -3.36
CA HIS A 51 7.31 -3.21 -4.46
C HIS A 51 8.40 -4.26 -4.20
N HIS A 52 9.27 -4.50 -5.18
CA HIS A 52 10.38 -5.43 -5.04
C HIS A 52 11.37 -5.00 -3.94
N ASN A 53 12.15 -5.95 -3.44
CA ASN A 53 13.24 -5.76 -2.46
C ASN A 53 12.79 -5.12 -1.14
N GLY A 54 11.64 -5.53 -0.58
CA GLY A 54 11.14 -5.03 0.71
C GLY A 54 10.76 -3.54 0.72
N ASN A 55 10.53 -2.95 -0.45
CA ASN A 55 10.05 -1.58 -0.56
C ASN A 55 8.51 -1.58 -0.63
N TYR A 56 7.88 -0.52 -0.12
CA TYR A 56 6.43 -0.36 -0.16
C TYR A 56 6.07 1.09 -0.51
N ARG A 57 5.01 1.29 -1.30
CA ARG A 57 4.36 2.60 -1.45
C ARG A 57 3.11 2.62 -0.58
N VAL A 58 2.94 3.68 0.19
CA VAL A 58 1.76 3.88 1.04
C VAL A 58 1.09 5.20 0.68
N ASN A 59 -0.16 5.13 0.24
CA ASN A 59 -0.98 6.28 -0.07
C ASN A 59 -2.01 6.50 1.04
N ILE A 60 -2.01 7.70 1.60
CA ILE A 60 -3.03 8.18 2.54
C ILE A 60 -4.08 8.90 1.72
N TRP A 61 -5.25 8.29 1.63
CA TRP A 61 -6.39 8.85 0.91
C TRP A 61 -7.26 9.65 1.89
N GLU A 62 -7.57 10.89 1.54
CA GLU A 62 -8.36 11.81 2.36
C GLU A 62 -9.59 12.31 1.59
N GLU A 63 -10.66 12.62 2.32
CA GLU A 63 -11.87 13.25 1.78
C GLU A 63 -11.70 14.78 1.76
N LEU A 64 -11.85 15.39 0.57
CA LEU A 64 -12.00 16.83 0.41
C LEU A 64 -13.41 17.27 0.79
N GLU A 65 -13.55 18.54 1.16
CA GLU A 65 -14.88 19.13 1.35
C GLU A 65 -15.65 19.17 0.03
N PRO A 66 -16.98 18.97 0.07
CA PRO A 66 -17.84 19.30 -1.06
C PRO A 66 -17.64 20.77 -1.43
N ILE A 67 -17.21 21.04 -2.66
CA ILE A 67 -17.13 22.41 -3.18
C ILE A 67 -18.55 22.80 -3.59
N GLY A 68 -19.20 23.60 -2.76
CA GLY A 68 -20.56 24.10 -2.98
C GLY A 68 -21.67 23.15 -2.52
N GLU A 69 -22.85 23.73 -2.32
CA GLU A 69 -24.05 23.16 -1.67
C GLU A 69 -24.63 21.91 -2.37
N PHE A 70 -24.26 21.68 -3.64
CA PHE A 70 -24.79 20.60 -4.49
C PHE A 70 -23.79 19.48 -4.82
N SER A 71 -22.64 19.42 -4.15
CA SER A 71 -21.63 18.37 -4.38
C SER A 71 -22.06 17.02 -3.78
N LEU A 72 -22.89 16.26 -4.52
CA LEU A 72 -23.37 14.91 -4.18
C LEU A 72 -22.28 13.82 -4.10
N SER A 73 -21.04 14.14 -4.48
CA SER A 73 -19.92 13.19 -4.51
C SER A 73 -18.78 13.66 -3.63
N LYS A 74 -18.45 12.88 -2.60
CA LYS A 74 -17.21 13.06 -1.82
C LYS A 74 -16.01 12.96 -2.75
N ARG A 75 -15.23 14.04 -2.88
CA ARG A 75 -13.96 14.01 -3.62
C ARG A 75 -12.89 13.35 -2.74
N ILE A 76 -12.42 12.18 -3.14
CA ILE A 76 -11.34 11.45 -2.47
C ILE A 76 -10.03 11.75 -3.22
N HIS A 77 -8.97 12.10 -2.51
CA HIS A 77 -7.65 12.36 -3.10
C HIS A 77 -6.53 11.74 -2.27
N ILE A 78 -5.33 11.63 -2.86
CA ILE A 78 -4.12 11.29 -2.10
C ILE A 78 -3.69 12.56 -1.34
N GLY A 79 -3.80 12.53 -0.01
CA GLY A 79 -3.35 13.61 0.87
C GLY A 79 -1.90 13.48 1.33
N ALA A 80 -1.35 12.25 1.31
CA ALA A 80 0.08 11.99 1.42
C ALA A 80 0.45 10.67 0.71
N SER A 81 1.66 10.59 0.17
CA SER A 81 2.24 9.35 -0.37
C SER A 81 3.64 9.17 0.20
N TYR A 82 3.95 7.95 0.64
CA TYR A 82 5.22 7.58 1.25
C TYR A 82 5.83 6.40 0.50
N TYR A 83 7.13 6.47 0.21
CA TYR A 83 7.93 5.34 -0.20
C TYR A 83 8.72 4.83 1.00
N LEU A 84 8.53 3.57 1.36
CA LEU A 84 9.10 2.94 2.54
C LEU A 84 10.09 1.85 2.17
N LYS A 85 11.10 1.67 3.02
CA LYS A 85 11.84 0.41 3.16
C LYS A 85 11.35 -0.27 4.43
N VAL A 86 11.00 -1.54 4.34
CA VAL A 86 10.42 -2.32 5.43
C VAL A 86 11.25 -3.59 5.62
N ALA A 87 11.45 -4.00 6.87
CA ALA A 87 12.10 -5.26 7.24
C ALA A 87 11.18 -6.46 6.98
N ASP A 88 11.73 -7.67 7.00
CA ASP A 88 10.97 -8.93 6.91
C ASP A 88 10.07 -9.19 8.12
N SER A 89 10.16 -8.36 9.17
CA SER A 89 9.23 -8.30 10.31
C SER A 89 8.02 -7.38 10.09
N GLY A 90 7.97 -6.63 8.98
CA GLY A 90 6.99 -5.56 8.77
C GLY A 90 7.35 -4.21 9.41
N GLU A 91 8.50 -4.09 10.08
CA GLU A 91 8.96 -2.81 10.68
C GLU A 91 9.45 -1.81 9.62
N ILE A 92 9.06 -0.54 9.76
CA ILE A 92 9.44 0.53 8.83
C ILE A 92 10.87 1.04 9.13
N LEU A 93 11.84 0.59 8.34
CA LEU A 93 13.26 0.98 8.45
C LEU A 93 13.54 2.37 7.87
N HIS A 94 12.88 2.76 6.78
CA HIS A 94 13.09 4.05 6.13
C HIS A 94 11.80 4.58 5.50
N SER A 95 11.69 5.90 5.37
CA SER A 95 10.53 6.58 4.77
C SER A 95 10.92 7.85 4.02
N ASN A 96 10.38 8.01 2.81
CA ASN A 96 10.50 9.21 2.00
C ASN A 96 9.11 9.63 1.47
N PRO A 97 8.57 10.82 1.82
CA PRO A 97 9.13 11.79 2.76
C PRO A 97 9.16 11.24 4.20
N PRO A 98 9.91 11.85 5.13
CA PRO A 98 10.00 11.38 6.51
C PRO A 98 8.63 11.34 7.20
N LEU A 99 8.32 10.23 7.89
CA LEU A 99 7.13 10.11 8.74
C LEU A 99 7.20 11.08 9.91
N LYS A 100 6.56 12.24 9.75
CA LYS A 100 6.39 13.27 10.80
C LYS A 100 4.92 13.45 11.10
N LYS A 101 4.59 13.68 12.37
CA LYS A 101 3.22 13.99 12.81
C LYS A 101 2.70 15.19 12.02
N ARG A 102 1.64 14.98 11.24
CA ARG A 102 1.03 16.06 10.45
C ARG A 102 0.36 17.01 11.43
N LYS A 103 0.57 18.32 11.26
CA LYS A 103 -0.24 19.32 11.96
C LYS A 103 -1.64 19.17 11.37
N ASN A 104 -2.63 18.79 12.19
CA ASN A 104 -4.02 18.87 11.79
C ASN A 104 -4.31 20.35 11.51
N SER A 105 -4.44 20.73 10.24
CA SER A 105 -4.99 22.04 9.88
C SER A 105 -6.39 22.12 10.47
N LYS A 106 -6.57 23.13 11.32
CA LYS A 106 -7.77 23.38 12.11
C LYS A 106 -8.80 24.14 11.28
#